data_AF-A0A6G0ZQI4-F1
#
_entry.id   AF-A0A6G0ZQI4-F1
#
_cell.length_a   1.000
_cell.length_b   1.000
_cell.length_c   1.000
_cell.angle_alpha   90.00
_cell.angle_beta   90.00
_cell.angle_gamma   90.00
#
_symmetry.space_group_name_H-M   'P 1'
#
loop_
_entity.id
_entity.type
_entity.pdbx_description
1 polymer ?
#
loop_
_entity_poly.entity_id
_entity_poly.type
_entity_poly.pdbx_seq_one_letter_code
_entity_poly.pdbx_strand_id
1 'polypeptide(L)' 'MCIIGCCGADGPNDYLALRKALPTECRDTVTGNAFFYGCADEVTWFLEDKSRWTTNIAISIAALECCVTNVNDVRL' A
#
# COMPACT_ATOMS: atom_id res chain seq x y z
N MET A 1 5.92 -6.07 11.53
CA MET A 1 5.74 -5.34 10.25
C MET A 1 6.96 -5.58 9.34
N CYS A 2 7.50 -6.80 9.24
CA CYS A 2 8.75 -7.07 8.50
C CYS A 2 8.59 -7.39 7.00
N ILE A 3 7.43 -7.91 6.58
CA ILE A 3 7.21 -8.39 5.20
C ILE A 3 7.28 -7.30 4.13
N ILE A 4 7.09 -6.04 4.51
CA ILE A 4 7.15 -4.88 3.62
C ILE A 4 8.59 -4.37 3.48
N GLY A 5 9.50 -4.72 4.41
CA GLY A 5 10.90 -4.31 4.32
C GLY A 5 11.10 -2.80 4.37
N CYS A 6 10.37 -2.11 5.26
CA CYS A 6 10.39 -0.66 5.40
C CYS A 6 10.73 -0.24 6.84
N CYS A 7 11.13 1.02 7.02
CA CYS A 7 11.36 1.61 8.34
C CYS A 7 10.99 3.10 8.37
N GLY A 8 10.24 3.52 9.39
CA GLY A 8 9.94 4.94 9.61
C GLY A 8 9.11 5.60 8.49
N ALA A 9 9.01 6.93 8.53
CA ALA A 9 8.40 7.70 7.44
C ALA A 9 9.33 7.80 6.23
N ASP A 10 10.63 8.06 6.48
CA ASP A 10 11.67 8.27 5.46
C ASP A 10 12.94 7.44 5.81
N GLY A 11 12.73 6.15 6.04
CA GLY A 11 13.80 5.23 6.40
C GLY A 11 14.26 5.32 7.86
N PRO A 12 15.45 4.78 8.17
CA PRO A 12 15.97 4.68 9.54
C PRO A 12 16.52 6.01 10.04
N ASN A 13 16.71 6.98 9.14
CA ASN A 13 17.18 8.33 9.46
C ASN A 13 16.23 9.07 10.40
N ASP A 14 14.95 8.75 10.34
CA ASP A 14 13.92 9.36 11.20
C ASP A 14 14.23 9.07 12.69
N TYR A 15 14.60 7.83 13.00
CA TYR A 15 15.03 7.43 14.35
C TYR A 15 16.38 8.03 14.73
N LEU A 16 17.33 8.10 13.79
CA LEU A 16 18.65 8.68 14.02
C LEU A 16 18.56 10.19 14.31
N ALA A 17 17.72 10.92 13.58
CA ALA A 17 17.49 12.36 13.77
C ALA A 17 16.87 12.66 15.14
N LEU A 18 15.94 11.82 15.60
CA LEU A 18 15.35 11.92 16.93
C LEU A 18 16.22 11.34 18.05
N ARG A 19 17.44 10.85 17.75
CA ARG A 19 18.34 10.17 18.69
C ARG A 19 17.66 9.00 19.41
N LYS A 20 16.79 8.29 18.70
CA LYS A 20 16.11 7.08 19.18
C LYS A 20 16.83 5.84 18.65
N ALA A 21 16.85 4.79 19.46
CA ALA A 21 17.35 3.49 19.01
C ALA A 21 16.43 2.94 17.92
N LEU A 22 17.03 2.30 16.91
CA LEU A 22 16.27 1.67 15.84
C LEU A 22 15.62 0.37 16.37
N PRO A 23 14.29 0.19 16.23
CA PRO A 23 13.62 -1.02 16.68
C PRO A 23 14.09 -2.25 15.89
N THR A 24 14.03 -3.43 16.50
CA THR A 24 14.45 -4.70 15.87
C THR A 24 13.62 -5.06 14.64
N GLU A 25 12.37 -4.62 14.60
CA GLU A 25 11.46 -4.77 13.44
C GLU A 25 11.95 -4.02 12.19
N CYS A 26 12.78 -2.98 12.34
CA CYS A 26 13.35 -2.24 11.22
C CYS A 26 14.63 -2.90 10.64
N ARG A 27 15.08 -4.02 11.22
CA ARG A 27 16.24 -4.76 10.71
C ARG A 27 15.79 -5.96 9.89
N ASP A 28 16.42 -6.13 8.74
CA ASP A 28 16.31 -7.32 7.93
C ASP A 28 16.79 -8.53 8.74
N THR A 29 15.98 -9.59 8.81
CA THR A 29 16.31 -10.82 9.53
C THR A 29 17.42 -11.62 8.84
N VAL A 30 17.70 -11.35 7.57
CA VAL A 30 18.74 -12.02 6.78
C VAL A 30 20.07 -11.27 6.87
N THR A 31 20.09 -9.97 6.56
CA THR A 31 21.34 -9.17 6.54
C THR A 31 21.63 -8.44 7.85
N GLY A 32 20.65 -8.28 8.74
CA GLY A 32 20.78 -7.50 9.98
C GLY A 32 20.87 -5.98 9.77
N ASN A 33 20.81 -5.52 8.51
CA ASN A 33 20.85 -4.11 8.14
C ASN A 33 19.49 -3.45 8.31
N ALA A 34 19.48 -2.13 8.47
CA ALA A 34 18.25 -1.36 8.53
C ALA A 34 17.61 -1.24 7.14
N PHE A 35 16.28 -1.30 7.07
CA PHE A 35 15.56 -0.95 5.85
C PHE A 35 15.65 0.55 5.58
N PHE A 36 16.02 0.93 4.35
CA PHE A 36 16.17 2.33 3.93
C PHE A 36 14.88 2.96 3.38
N TYR A 37 13.88 2.14 3.06
CA TYR A 37 12.61 2.59 2.49
C TYR A 37 11.62 3.04 3.57
N GLY A 38 10.90 4.12 3.29
CA GLY A 38 9.82 4.61 4.15
C GLY A 38 8.58 3.73 4.07
N CYS A 39 7.92 3.48 5.21
CA CYS A 39 6.77 2.59 5.23
C CYS A 39 5.52 3.17 4.55
N ALA A 40 5.39 4.49 4.44
CA ALA A 40 4.23 5.09 3.79
C ALA A 40 4.19 4.79 2.28
N ASP A 41 5.33 4.93 1.61
CA ASP A 41 5.46 4.68 0.17
C ASP A 41 5.37 3.18 -0.13
N GLU A 42 6.11 2.36 0.62
CA GLU A 42 6.16 0.92 0.37
C GLU A 42 4.82 0.21 0.62
N VAL A 43 4.07 0.64 1.65
CA VAL A 43 2.70 0.14 1.90
C VAL A 43 1.77 0.55 0.75
N THR A 44 1.93 1.75 0.20
CA THR A 44 1.10 2.23 -0.90
C THR A 44 1.31 1.37 -2.14
N TRP A 45 2.56 1.18 -2.56
CA TRP A 45 2.90 0.32 -3.70
C TRP A 45 2.44 -1.13 -3.49
N PHE A 46 2.63 -1.67 -2.29
CA PHE A 46 2.17 -3.03 -1.97
C PHE A 46 0.65 -3.16 -2.10
N LEU A 47 -0.10 -2.20 -1.56
CA LEU A 47 -1.56 -2.20 -1.63
C LEU A 47 -2.04 -2.02 -3.06
N GLU A 48 -1.43 -1.12 -3.84
CA GLU A 48 -1.79 -0.91 -5.23
C GLU A 48 -1.61 -2.17 -6.08
N ASP A 49 -0.53 -2.92 -5.90
CA ASP A 49 -0.33 -4.20 -6.60
C ASP A 49 -1.41 -5.22 -6.22
N LYS A 50 -1.70 -5.36 -4.92
CA LYS A 50 -2.66 -6.34 -4.42
C LYS A 50 -4.12 -5.99 -4.69
N SER A 51 -4.48 -4.71 -4.70
CA SER A 51 -5.85 -4.26 -4.98
C SER A 51 -6.12 -4.05 -6.46
N ARG A 52 -5.10 -4.14 -7.33
CA ARG A 52 -5.27 -3.83 -8.76
C ARG A 52 -6.39 -4.63 -9.41
N TRP A 53 -6.45 -5.93 -9.13
CA TRP A 53 -7.43 -6.82 -9.72
C TRP A 53 -8.83 -6.62 -9.14
N THR A 54 -8.97 -6.43 -7.83
CA THR A 54 -10.27 -6.20 -7.18
C THR A 54 -10.88 -4.86 -7.58
N THR A 55 -10.07 -3.80 -7.60
CA THR A 55 -10.50 -2.46 -8.04
C THR A 55 -11.02 -2.50 -9.47
N ASN A 56 -10.32 -3.20 -10.38
CA ASN A 56 -10.76 -3.31 -11.76
C ASN A 56 -12.09 -4.05 -11.91
N ILE A 57 -12.31 -5.13 -11.15
CA ILE A 57 -13.58 -5.87 -11.16
C ILE A 57 -14.70 -4.98 -10.61
N ALA A 58 -14.46 -4.30 -9.48
CA ALA A 58 -15.46 -3.43 -8.86
C ALA A 58 -15.88 -2.29 -9.79
N ILE A 59 -14.93 -1.61 -10.46
CA ILE A 59 -15.22 -0.56 -11.44
C ILE A 59 -16.03 -1.12 -12.62
N SER A 60 -15.69 -2.32 -13.10
CA SER A 60 -16.40 -2.95 -14.22
C SER A 60 -17.86 -3.28 -13.87
N ILE A 61 -18.10 -3.78 -12.66
CA ILE A 61 -19.46 -4.07 -12.18
C ILE A 61 -20.25 -2.76 -12.02
N ALA A 62 -19.68 -1.75 -11.39
CA ALA A 62 -20.33 -0.45 -11.21
C ALA A 62 -20.67 0.21 -12.57
N ALA A 63 -19.79 0.08 -13.57
CA ALA A 63 -20.06 0.57 -14.92
C ALA A 63 -21.23 -0.17 -15.58
N LEU A 64 -21.30 -1.51 -15.43
CA LEU A 64 -22.43 -2.31 -15.95
C LEU A 64 -23.76 -1.93 -15.28
N GLU A 65 -23.78 -1.77 -13.96
CA GLU A 65 -24.97 -1.33 -13.21
C GLU A 65 -25.44 0.07 -13.67
N CYS A 66 -24.51 1.01 -13.83
CA CYS A 66 -24.81 2.33 -14.39
C CYS A 66 -25.39 2.21 -15.81
N CYS A 67 -24.80 1.40 -16.68
CA CYS A 67 -25.32 1.23 -18.05
C CYS A 67 -26.73 0.64 -18.05
N VAL A 68 -27.01 -0.38 -17.23
CA VAL A 68 -28.32 -1.03 -17.16
C VAL A 68 -29.38 -0.08 -16.59
N THR A 69 -29.06 0.68 -15.55
CA THR A 69 -30.00 1.66 -14.96
C THR A 69 -30.36 2.79 -15.95
N ASN A 70 -29.37 3.34 -16.68
CA ASN A 70 -29.64 4.34 -17.72
C ASN A 70 -30.44 3.77 -18.91
N VAL A 71 -30.20 2.52 -19.31
CA VAL A 71 -30.98 1.86 -20.38
C VAL A 71 -32.41 1.56 -19.94
N ASN A 72 -32.65 1.25 -18.65
CA ASN A 72 -33.99 1.05 -18.12
C ASN A 72 -34.78 2.36 -18.02
N ASP A 73 -34.12 3.50 -17.76
CA ASP A 73 -34.74 4.83 -17.76
C ASP A 73 -35.22 5.24 -19.16
N VAL A 74 -34.48 4.90 -20.22
CA VAL A 74 -34.86 5.17 -21.63
C VAL A 74 -35.95 4.21 -22.17
N ARG A 75 -36.27 3.13 -21.42
CA ARG A 75 -37.20 2.07 -21.86
C ARG A 75 -38.58 2.11 -21.18
N LEU A 76 -38.83 3.08 -20.29
CA LEU A 76 -40.14 3.43 -19.71
C LEU A 76 -40.69 4.71 -20.34
#